data_AF-A0A355RLW6-F1
#
_entry.id   AF-A0A355RLW6-F1
#
_cell.length_a   1.000
_cell.length_b   1.000
_cell.length_c   1.000
_cell.angle_alpha   90.00
_cell.angle_beta   90.00
_cell.angle_gamma   90.00
#
_symmetry.space_group_name_H-M   'P 1'
#
loop_
_entity.id
_entity.type
_entity.pdbx_description
1 polymer ?
#
loop_
_entity_poly.entity_id
_entity_poly.type
_entity_poly.pdbx_seq_one_letter_code
_entity_poly.pdbx_strand_id
1 'polypeptide(L)'
;TNDASWLKNYFPKIKKFLSYYENNQLDKESGLFYWINDLGLGFDNDPTVFYRPNKSTGAIYLNSLMYGELKAVSEIASMLGENLDATIYKKKADALAKSIHDECFDNKDGYFYSVDLSLRKIDKNTFLHSGCPRFWKSLPLRIETWAGMLPLYFNIATKEEAKRCIEEHYLDANGLNSPFGIRSVSKKEKMFVNMASSNPSCWLGPIWINANYFAYVALKNYGYEKEAKELALKTINLLGKDLEKQGCFTEYYNSETGEGITNKGFQSWNFLVHLMIKDLQN
;
A
#
# COMPACT_ATOMS: atom_id res chain seq x y z
N THR A 1 -23.40 -10.14 5.92
CA THR A 1 -23.84 -11.22 6.82
C THR A 1 -22.79 -11.35 7.90
N ASN A 2 -23.14 -11.37 9.20
CA ASN A 2 -22.17 -11.60 10.29
C ASN A 2 -21.90 -13.11 10.46
N ASP A 3 -21.65 -13.82 9.36
CA ASP A 3 -21.49 -15.27 9.33
C ASP A 3 -20.22 -15.65 8.55
N ALA A 4 -19.24 -16.19 9.28
CA ALA A 4 -17.99 -16.71 8.74
C ALA A 4 -17.92 -18.25 8.77
N SER A 5 -19.02 -18.95 9.08
CA SER A 5 -19.03 -20.42 9.25
C SER A 5 -18.51 -21.18 8.03
N TRP A 6 -18.73 -20.66 6.82
CA TRP A 6 -18.20 -21.21 5.57
C TRP A 6 -16.67 -21.22 5.47
N LEU A 7 -15.98 -20.38 6.26
CA LEU A 7 -14.51 -20.34 6.37
C LEU A 7 -13.94 -21.35 7.37
N LYS A 8 -14.76 -22.02 8.18
CA LYS A 8 -14.29 -22.88 9.28
C LYS A 8 -13.27 -23.94 8.83
N ASN A 9 -13.53 -24.60 7.71
CA ASN A 9 -12.64 -25.63 7.15
C ASN A 9 -11.39 -25.06 6.47
N TYR A 10 -11.36 -23.77 6.17
CA TYR A 10 -10.25 -23.06 5.54
C TYR A 10 -9.38 -22.31 6.55
N PHE A 11 -9.90 -22.03 7.75
CA PHE A 11 -9.20 -21.27 8.79
C PHE A 11 -7.79 -21.82 9.10
N PRO A 12 -7.55 -23.15 9.22
CA PRO A 12 -6.19 -23.67 9.38
C PRO A 12 -5.23 -23.35 8.23
N LYS A 13 -5.73 -23.26 6.99
CA LYS A 13 -4.92 -22.88 5.81
C LYS A 13 -4.54 -21.40 5.86
N ILE A 14 -5.47 -20.54 6.28
CA ILE A 14 -5.22 -19.10 6.49
C ILE A 14 -4.13 -18.91 7.55
N LYS A 15 -4.23 -19.62 8.69
CA LYS A 15 -3.20 -19.59 9.74
C LYS A 15 -1.84 -20.01 9.20
N LYS A 16 -1.79 -21.10 8.41
CA LYS A 16 -0.55 -21.59 7.79
C LYS A 16 0.07 -20.59 6.83
N PHE A 17 -0.75 -19.87 6.05
CA PHE A 17 -0.29 -18.80 5.16
C PHE A 17 0.39 -17.67 5.94
N LEU A 18 -0.25 -17.16 7.00
CA LEU A 18 0.33 -16.12 7.85
C LEU A 18 1.60 -16.59 8.58
N SER A 19 1.59 -17.81 9.12
CA SER A 19 2.78 -18.38 9.76
C SER A 19 3.96 -18.54 8.79
N TYR A 20 3.72 -18.71 7.48
CA TYR A 20 4.81 -18.71 6.51
C TYR A 20 5.51 -17.34 6.45
N TYR A 21 4.74 -16.25 6.36
CA TYR A 21 5.29 -14.89 6.35
C TYR A 21 6.05 -14.59 7.65
N GLU A 22 5.48 -14.91 8.81
CA GLU A 22 6.12 -14.68 10.11
C GLU A 22 7.45 -15.41 10.26
N ASN A 23 7.54 -16.63 9.73
CA ASN A 23 8.73 -17.47 9.88
C ASN A 23 9.82 -17.16 8.84
N ASN A 24 9.45 -16.65 7.66
CA ASN A 24 10.37 -16.57 6.51
C ASN A 24 10.56 -15.17 5.94
N GLN A 25 9.70 -14.22 6.31
CA GLN A 25 9.59 -12.90 5.68
C GLN A 25 9.42 -11.76 6.68
N LEU A 26 9.72 -11.99 7.96
CA LEU A 26 9.68 -10.98 9.00
C LEU A 26 11.10 -10.61 9.43
N ASP A 27 11.44 -9.33 9.34
CA ASP A 27 12.65 -8.81 9.96
C ASP A 27 12.41 -8.60 11.46
N LYS A 28 13.20 -9.30 12.28
CA LYS A 28 13.00 -9.31 13.74
C LYS A 28 13.42 -8.00 14.41
N GLU A 29 14.30 -7.23 13.77
CA GLU A 29 14.82 -5.99 14.34
C GLU A 29 13.78 -4.87 14.18
N SER A 30 13.33 -4.61 12.95
CA SER A 30 12.30 -3.62 12.64
C SER A 30 10.87 -4.05 13.01
N GLY A 31 10.59 -5.36 12.97
CA GLY A 31 9.23 -5.90 13.06
C GLY A 31 8.42 -5.76 11.77
N LEU A 32 9.07 -5.40 10.65
CA LEU A 32 8.45 -5.28 9.34
C LEU A 32 8.62 -6.56 8.52
N PHE A 33 7.61 -6.85 7.70
CA PHE A 33 7.67 -7.87 6.68
C PHE A 33 8.43 -7.39 5.44
N TYR A 34 9.08 -8.33 4.75
CA TYR A 34 9.81 -8.10 3.50
C TYR A 34 9.44 -9.14 2.42
N TRP A 35 9.60 -8.75 1.17
CA TRP A 35 9.52 -9.68 0.05
C TRP A 35 10.78 -10.55 -0.04
N ILE A 36 10.63 -11.83 -0.40
CA ILE A 36 11.79 -12.72 -0.59
C ILE A 36 12.64 -12.24 -1.76
N ASN A 37 11.99 -11.79 -2.84
CA ASN A 37 12.55 -11.23 -4.06
C ASN A 37 11.52 -10.29 -4.69
N ASP A 38 11.75 -9.82 -5.91
CA ASP A 38 10.86 -8.92 -6.65
C ASP A 38 9.80 -9.65 -7.51
N LEU A 39 9.52 -10.93 -7.24
CA LEU A 39 8.47 -11.67 -7.92
C LEU A 39 7.13 -11.54 -7.17
N GLY A 40 6.07 -11.21 -7.92
CA GLY A 40 4.70 -11.20 -7.38
C GLY A 40 4.43 -10.03 -6.42
N LEU A 41 5.07 -8.88 -6.64
CA LEU A 41 4.89 -7.68 -5.82
C LEU A 41 3.48 -7.09 -5.91
N GLY A 42 2.76 -7.33 -7.02
CA GLY A 42 1.48 -6.71 -7.37
C GLY A 42 1.63 -5.25 -7.81
N PHE A 43 2.50 -4.49 -7.13
CA PHE A 43 3.08 -3.22 -7.56
C PHE A 43 4.38 -3.55 -8.33
N ASP A 44 4.23 -4.13 -9.52
CA ASP A 44 5.25 -4.99 -10.16
C ASP A 44 6.66 -4.38 -10.27
N ASN A 45 6.75 -3.13 -10.69
CA ASN A 45 8.02 -2.42 -10.81
C ASN A 45 8.17 -1.32 -9.74
N ASP A 46 7.66 -1.57 -8.52
CA ASP A 46 7.91 -0.76 -7.33
C ASP A 46 9.40 -0.46 -7.19
N PRO A 47 9.86 0.80 -7.37
CA PRO A 47 11.27 1.13 -7.32
C PRO A 47 11.91 0.91 -5.94
N THR A 48 11.09 0.72 -4.91
CA THR A 48 11.56 0.40 -3.55
C THR A 48 11.83 -1.10 -3.34
N VAL A 49 11.50 -1.97 -4.30
CA VAL A 49 11.73 -3.43 -4.20
C VAL A 49 12.33 -4.02 -5.49
N PHE A 50 11.81 -3.62 -6.65
CA PHE A 50 12.21 -4.10 -7.97
C PHE A 50 13.71 -3.87 -8.20
N TYR A 51 14.43 -4.92 -8.62
CA TYR A 51 15.89 -4.88 -8.84
C TYR A 51 16.75 -4.49 -7.62
N ARG A 52 16.19 -4.50 -6.40
CA ARG A 52 16.96 -4.38 -5.16
C ARG A 52 17.42 -5.75 -4.65
N PRO A 53 18.41 -5.80 -3.75
CA PRO A 53 18.81 -7.06 -3.14
C PRO A 53 17.63 -7.79 -2.50
N ASN A 54 17.60 -9.12 -2.61
CA ASN A 54 16.57 -9.94 -1.98
C ASN A 54 16.46 -9.65 -0.47
N LYS A 55 15.23 -9.63 0.05
CA LYS A 55 14.94 -9.42 1.49
C LYS A 55 15.45 -8.08 2.04
N SER A 56 15.68 -7.08 1.18
CA SER A 56 16.25 -5.79 1.57
C SER A 56 15.24 -4.73 1.96
N THR A 57 13.95 -4.89 1.64
CA THR A 57 12.98 -3.81 1.78
C THR A 57 11.81 -4.20 2.68
N GLY A 58 11.59 -3.40 3.72
CA GLY A 58 10.32 -3.33 4.44
C GLY A 58 9.35 -2.47 3.62
N ALA A 59 8.67 -3.09 2.66
CA ALA A 59 7.83 -2.34 1.71
C ALA A 59 6.55 -1.87 2.40
N ILE A 60 6.22 -0.57 2.27
CA ILE A 60 5.03 -0.01 2.92
C ILE A 60 3.74 -0.65 2.39
N TYR A 61 3.73 -1.02 1.10
CA TYR A 61 2.65 -1.76 0.46
C TYR A 61 2.40 -3.11 1.15
N LEU A 62 3.44 -3.95 1.29
CA LEU A 62 3.33 -5.27 1.93
C LEU A 62 2.89 -5.15 3.39
N ASN A 63 3.53 -4.27 4.15
CA ASN A 63 3.28 -4.16 5.58
C ASN A 63 1.86 -3.65 5.88
N SER A 64 1.38 -2.68 5.10
CA SER A 64 0.00 -2.19 5.24
C SER A 64 -1.02 -3.27 4.92
N LEU A 65 -0.83 -4.04 3.83
CA LEU A 65 -1.71 -5.15 3.49
C LEU A 65 -1.66 -6.28 4.53
N MET A 66 -0.47 -6.60 5.05
CA MET A 66 -0.31 -7.61 6.10
C MET A 66 -1.00 -7.18 7.41
N TYR A 67 -1.01 -5.89 7.74
CA TYR A 67 -1.83 -5.36 8.84
C TYR A 67 -3.32 -5.65 8.59
N GLY A 68 -3.81 -5.34 7.38
CA GLY A 68 -5.18 -5.66 6.97
C GLY A 68 -5.51 -7.15 7.09
N GLU A 69 -4.60 -8.02 6.65
CA GLU A 69 -4.74 -9.48 6.75
C GLU A 69 -4.82 -9.94 8.21
N LEU A 70 -3.93 -9.47 9.08
CA LEU A 70 -3.95 -9.81 10.52
C LEU A 70 -5.25 -9.35 11.19
N LYS A 71 -5.76 -8.16 10.83
CA LYS A 71 -7.06 -7.64 11.30
C LYS A 71 -8.22 -8.51 10.83
N ALA A 72 -8.25 -8.85 9.55
CA ALA A 72 -9.29 -9.69 8.97
C ALA A 72 -9.30 -11.09 9.63
N VAL A 73 -8.14 -11.70 9.83
CA VAL A 73 -8.04 -13.01 10.50
C VAL A 73 -8.47 -12.93 11.97
N SER A 74 -8.16 -11.85 12.67
CA SER A 74 -8.68 -11.63 14.04
C SER A 74 -10.21 -11.56 14.07
N GLU A 75 -10.82 -10.88 13.11
CA GLU A 75 -12.28 -10.77 12.99
C GLU A 75 -12.93 -12.11 12.60
N ILE A 76 -12.38 -12.81 11.61
CA ILE A 76 -12.83 -14.16 11.21
C ILE A 76 -12.74 -15.13 12.40
N ALA A 77 -11.63 -15.12 13.13
CA ALA A 77 -11.46 -15.94 14.32
C ALA A 77 -12.55 -15.65 15.37
N SER A 78 -12.88 -14.38 15.58
CA SER A 78 -13.95 -13.96 16.50
C SER A 78 -15.31 -14.50 16.05
N MET A 79 -15.62 -14.39 14.75
CA MET A 79 -16.88 -14.91 14.17
C MET A 79 -16.98 -16.44 14.21
N LEU A 80 -15.85 -17.15 14.18
CA LEU A 80 -15.78 -18.61 14.30
C LEU A 80 -15.80 -19.11 15.76
N GLY A 81 -15.71 -18.22 16.75
CA GLY A 81 -15.60 -18.56 18.17
C GLY A 81 -14.18 -18.94 18.63
N GLU A 82 -13.18 -18.74 17.78
CA GLU A 82 -11.75 -19.02 18.04
C GLU A 82 -11.10 -17.86 18.81
N ASN A 83 -11.60 -17.57 20.03
CA ASN A 83 -11.29 -16.35 20.79
C ASN A 83 -9.79 -16.18 21.12
N LEU A 84 -9.05 -17.28 21.31
CA LEU A 84 -7.61 -17.23 21.54
C LEU A 84 -6.87 -16.74 20.30
N ASP A 85 -7.19 -17.29 19.13
CA ASP A 85 -6.61 -16.86 17.85
C ASP A 85 -6.98 -15.41 17.55
N ALA A 86 -8.24 -15.02 17.79
CA ALA A 86 -8.68 -13.63 17.63
C ALA A 86 -7.79 -12.65 18.43
N THR A 87 -7.50 -12.98 19.69
CA THR A 87 -6.64 -12.18 20.56
C THR A 87 -5.19 -12.15 20.08
N ILE A 88 -4.66 -13.30 19.63
CA ILE A 88 -3.28 -13.41 19.11
C ILE A 88 -3.11 -12.54 17.86
N TYR A 89 -4.01 -12.66 16.88
CA TYR A 89 -3.91 -11.91 15.64
C TYR A 89 -4.16 -10.42 15.82
N LYS A 90 -5.04 -10.02 16.77
CA LYS A 90 -5.18 -8.62 17.15
C LYS A 90 -3.86 -8.04 17.68
N LYS A 91 -3.21 -8.72 18.63
CA LYS A 91 -1.92 -8.27 19.18
C LYS A 91 -0.83 -8.16 18.11
N LYS A 92 -0.82 -9.09 17.14
CA LYS A 92 0.11 -9.05 16.00
C LYS A 92 -0.17 -7.86 15.09
N ALA A 93 -1.43 -7.57 14.79
CA ALA A 93 -1.82 -6.39 14.02
C ALA A 93 -1.39 -5.10 14.73
N ASP A 94 -1.66 -4.99 16.04
CA ASP A 94 -1.28 -3.81 16.84
C ASP A 94 0.25 -3.62 16.88
N ALA A 95 1.02 -4.70 17.00
CA ALA A 95 2.49 -4.64 16.93
C ALA A 95 3.00 -4.20 15.55
N LEU A 96 2.41 -4.72 14.46
CA LEU A 96 2.78 -4.33 13.11
C LEU A 96 2.43 -2.87 12.81
N ALA A 97 1.26 -2.40 13.25
CA ALA A 97 0.89 -0.99 13.13
C ALA A 97 1.91 -0.08 13.81
N LYS A 98 2.40 -0.48 15.00
CA LYS A 98 3.47 0.25 15.68
C LYS A 98 4.77 0.25 14.88
N SER A 99 5.18 -0.88 14.31
CA SER A 99 6.37 -0.96 13.45
C SER A 99 6.23 -0.09 12.20
N ILE A 100 5.07 -0.08 11.55
CA ILE A 100 4.80 0.78 10.39
C ILE A 100 4.93 2.25 10.77
N HIS A 101 4.34 2.67 11.89
CA HIS A 101 4.46 4.04 12.38
C HIS A 101 5.93 4.40 12.70
N ASP A 102 6.61 3.60 13.52
CA ASP A 102 7.96 3.89 14.01
C ASP A 102 9.02 3.92 12.90
N GLU A 103 8.90 3.03 11.90
CA GLU A 103 9.94 2.84 10.90
C GLU A 103 9.59 3.50 9.56
N CYS A 104 8.32 3.50 9.14
CA CYS A 104 7.92 3.95 7.81
C CYS A 104 7.46 5.42 7.75
N PHE A 105 6.99 6.04 8.84
CA PHE A 105 6.65 7.46 8.83
C PHE A 105 7.92 8.32 8.92
N ASP A 106 8.25 9.05 7.86
CA ASP A 106 9.37 9.98 7.87
C ASP A 106 8.88 11.34 8.38
N ASN A 107 9.20 11.65 9.64
CA ASN A 107 8.82 12.93 10.27
C ASN A 107 9.36 14.17 9.56
N LYS A 108 10.47 14.06 8.83
CA LYS A 108 11.05 15.20 8.12
C LYS A 108 10.15 15.57 6.93
N ASP A 109 9.80 14.58 6.12
CA ASP A 109 9.08 14.81 4.88
C ASP A 109 7.56 14.81 5.10
N GLY A 110 7.04 14.07 6.09
CA GLY A 110 5.60 14.04 6.40
C GLY A 110 4.83 12.93 5.67
N TYR A 111 5.51 11.85 5.29
CA TYR A 111 4.95 10.77 4.48
C TYR A 111 5.41 9.39 4.93
N PHE A 112 4.63 8.36 4.59
CA PHE A 112 4.99 6.97 4.80
C PHE A 112 5.79 6.42 3.61
N TYR A 113 7.00 5.94 3.88
CA TYR A 113 7.89 5.34 2.88
C TYR A 113 8.16 3.88 3.16
N SER A 114 8.46 3.11 2.11
CA SER A 114 9.20 1.85 2.27
C SER A 114 10.57 2.13 2.90
N VAL A 115 11.15 1.12 3.55
CA VAL A 115 12.45 1.26 4.23
C VAL A 115 13.45 0.19 3.79
N ASP A 116 14.72 0.55 3.80
CA ASP A 116 15.85 -0.36 3.61
C ASP A 116 16.19 -1.07 4.92
N LEU A 117 16.19 -2.40 4.86
CA LEU A 117 16.55 -3.34 5.92
C LEU A 117 17.95 -3.92 5.72
N SER A 118 18.70 -3.51 4.68
CA SER A 118 20.04 -4.02 4.36
C SER A 118 21.15 -3.51 5.29
N LEU A 119 20.83 -3.38 6.58
CA LEU A 119 21.79 -2.95 7.58
C LEU A 119 22.62 -4.13 8.06
N ARG A 120 23.92 -3.91 8.24
CA ARG A 120 24.77 -4.90 8.90
C ARG A 120 24.29 -5.12 10.33
N LYS A 121 24.39 -6.36 10.80
CA LYS A 121 24.15 -6.70 12.21
C LYS A 121 25.15 -5.95 13.09
N ILE A 122 24.69 -5.54 14.26
CA ILE A 122 25.56 -4.97 15.29
C ILE A 122 26.42 -6.11 15.85
N ASP A 123 27.71 -6.06 15.56
CA ASP A 123 28.70 -6.91 16.22
C ASP A 123 29.32 -6.11 17.37
N LYS A 124 29.22 -6.63 18.59
CA LYS A 124 29.76 -5.99 19.80
C LYS A 124 31.25 -6.27 19.98
N ASN A 125 31.80 -7.24 19.25
CA ASN A 125 33.18 -7.69 19.39
C ASN A 125 34.14 -6.99 18.43
N THR A 126 33.63 -6.18 17.49
CA THR A 126 34.46 -5.41 16.58
C THR A 126 35.05 -4.18 17.26
N PHE A 127 36.36 -3.96 17.08
CA PHE A 127 37.03 -2.75 17.55
C PHE A 127 36.46 -1.50 16.89
N LEU A 128 36.24 -1.56 15.57
CA LEU A 128 35.56 -0.51 14.81
C LEU A 128 34.05 -0.62 15.03
N HIS A 129 33.35 0.49 15.26
CA HIS A 129 31.89 0.60 15.51
C HIS A 129 31.37 0.25 16.91
N SER A 130 32.11 -0.43 17.79
CA SER A 130 31.63 -0.77 19.14
C SER A 130 31.41 0.44 20.06
N GLY A 131 32.10 1.55 19.82
CA GLY A 131 31.96 2.79 20.60
C GLY A 131 30.66 3.57 20.34
N CYS A 132 29.93 3.28 19.25
CA CYS A 132 28.65 3.89 18.93
C CYS A 132 27.87 2.99 17.96
N PRO A 133 27.26 1.89 18.44
CA PRO A 133 26.44 1.06 17.58
C PRO A 133 25.22 1.85 17.08
N ARG A 134 24.76 1.54 15.86
CA ARG A 134 23.51 2.12 15.35
C ARG A 134 22.35 1.79 16.28
N PHE A 135 21.44 2.75 16.45
CA PHE A 135 20.19 2.59 17.21
C PHE A 135 18.95 2.62 16.31
N TRP A 136 19.10 2.92 15.02
CA TRP A 136 18.07 2.78 14.00
C TRP A 136 18.08 1.38 13.40
N LYS A 137 16.90 0.91 12.98
CA LYS A 137 16.67 -0.46 12.50
C LYS A 137 16.49 -0.53 10.98
N SER A 138 16.18 0.61 10.37
CA SER A 138 15.96 0.75 8.94
C SER A 138 16.38 2.14 8.44
N LEU A 139 16.37 2.37 7.12
CA LEU A 139 16.59 3.69 6.52
C LEU A 139 15.46 4.00 5.53
N PRO A 140 14.90 5.22 5.50
CA PRO A 140 13.79 5.54 4.61
C PRO A 140 14.21 5.53 3.14
N LEU A 141 13.46 4.81 2.31
CA LEU A 141 13.54 4.88 0.85
C LEU A 141 12.57 5.96 0.38
N ARG A 142 13.03 7.22 0.41
CA ARG A 142 12.27 8.42 0.03
C ARG A 142 11.94 8.46 -1.47
N ILE A 143 11.10 7.52 -1.89
CA ILE A 143 10.48 7.45 -3.21
C ILE A 143 8.97 7.52 -2.95
N GLU A 144 8.37 8.62 -3.35
CA GLU A 144 6.97 8.93 -3.11
C GLU A 144 6.08 8.13 -4.07
N THR A 145 5.51 7.05 -3.54
CA THR A 145 4.56 6.18 -4.24
C THR A 145 3.16 6.30 -3.63
N TRP A 146 2.14 5.91 -4.39
CA TRP A 146 0.75 5.89 -3.91
C TRP A 146 0.58 5.03 -2.64
N ALA A 147 1.44 4.02 -2.44
CA ALA A 147 1.35 3.07 -1.34
C ALA A 147 1.56 3.72 0.04
N GLY A 148 2.17 4.92 0.11
CA GLY A 148 2.24 5.71 1.35
C GLY A 148 0.87 6.18 1.87
N MET A 149 -0.19 6.10 1.05
CA MET A 149 -1.58 6.32 1.48
C MET A 149 -2.21 5.10 2.18
N LEU A 150 -1.61 3.91 2.09
CA LEU A 150 -2.20 2.69 2.66
C LEU A 150 -2.27 2.69 4.20
N PRO A 151 -1.30 3.24 4.95
CA PRO A 151 -1.46 3.43 6.39
C PRO A 151 -2.69 4.27 6.76
N LEU A 152 -3.08 5.23 5.93
CA LEU A 152 -4.30 6.01 6.13
C LEU A 152 -5.54 5.15 5.81
N TYR A 153 -5.52 4.38 4.71
CA TYR A 153 -6.59 3.44 4.38
C TYR A 153 -6.91 2.49 5.55
N PHE A 154 -5.87 2.00 6.24
CA PHE A 154 -6.02 1.07 7.36
C PHE A 154 -6.18 1.74 8.73
N ASN A 155 -6.30 3.07 8.81
CA ASN A 155 -6.38 3.83 10.07
C ASN A 155 -5.19 3.60 11.02
N ILE A 156 -3.99 3.40 10.45
CA ILE A 156 -2.73 3.25 11.20
C ILE A 156 -2.17 4.63 11.57
N ALA A 157 -2.24 5.60 10.65
CA ALA A 157 -1.72 6.95 10.87
C ALA A 157 -2.48 7.69 11.98
N THR A 158 -1.79 8.56 12.70
CA THR A 158 -2.43 9.57 13.53
C THR A 158 -3.11 10.63 12.66
N LYS A 159 -3.98 11.47 13.26
CA LYS A 159 -4.65 12.55 12.53
C LYS A 159 -3.63 13.56 11.99
N GLU A 160 -2.60 13.86 12.76
CA GLU A 160 -1.52 14.77 12.39
C GLU A 160 -0.68 14.22 11.24
N GLU A 161 -0.30 12.94 11.29
CA GLU A 161 0.43 12.29 10.20
C GLU A 161 -0.41 12.21 8.92
N ALA A 162 -1.69 11.85 9.04
CA ALA A 162 -2.60 11.78 7.91
C ALA A 162 -2.81 13.16 7.27
N LYS A 163 -2.94 14.21 8.10
CA LYS A 163 -2.99 15.59 7.62
C LYS A 163 -1.77 15.94 6.78
N ARG A 164 -0.57 15.64 7.26
CA ARG A 164 0.68 15.90 6.51
C ARG A 164 0.74 15.09 5.22
N CYS A 165 0.43 13.79 5.27
CA CYS A 165 0.38 12.94 4.09
C CYS A 165 -0.62 13.46 3.04
N ILE A 166 -1.76 13.98 3.47
CA ILE A 166 -2.77 14.47 2.54
C ILE A 166 -2.40 15.85 1.98
N GLU A 167 -2.12 16.80 2.86
CA GLU A 167 -1.93 18.21 2.49
C GLU A 167 -0.57 18.48 1.82
N GLU A 168 0.49 17.82 2.27
CA GLU A 168 1.85 18.04 1.76
C GLU A 168 2.17 17.15 0.53
N HIS A 169 1.51 15.99 0.40
CA HIS A 169 1.84 14.97 -0.61
C HIS A 169 0.69 14.64 -1.57
N TYR A 170 -0.44 14.12 -1.06
CA TYR A 170 -1.55 13.71 -1.93
C TYR A 170 -2.14 14.86 -2.74
N LEU A 171 -2.25 16.06 -2.17
CA LEU A 171 -2.83 17.23 -2.85
C LEU A 171 -1.86 17.93 -3.82
N ASP A 172 -0.59 17.53 -3.85
CA ASP A 172 0.37 18.14 -4.74
C ASP A 172 0.13 17.71 -6.21
N ALA A 173 -0.35 18.66 -7.01
CA ALA A 173 -0.58 18.51 -8.44
C ALA A 173 0.69 18.17 -9.25
N ASN A 174 1.85 18.60 -8.74
CA ASN A 174 3.17 18.28 -9.32
C ASN A 174 3.75 16.97 -8.76
N GLY A 175 3.10 16.37 -7.76
CA GLY A 175 3.50 15.13 -7.11
C GLY A 175 2.51 14.00 -7.42
N LEU A 176 1.75 13.57 -6.41
CA LEU A 176 0.81 12.44 -6.52
C LEU A 176 -0.54 12.80 -7.15
N ASN A 177 -1.00 14.05 -7.08
CA ASN A 177 -2.32 14.44 -7.57
C ASN A 177 -2.32 14.67 -9.09
N SER A 178 -2.96 13.79 -9.86
CA SER A 178 -3.14 13.96 -11.29
C SER A 178 -4.56 14.45 -11.63
N PRO A 179 -4.79 15.03 -12.82
CA PRO A 179 -6.14 15.33 -13.30
C PRO A 179 -7.07 14.12 -13.41
N PHE A 180 -6.53 12.89 -13.37
CA PHE A 180 -7.26 11.64 -13.60
C PHE A 180 -7.24 10.69 -12.39
N GLY A 181 -6.55 11.03 -11.31
CA GLY A 181 -6.46 10.21 -10.11
C GLY A 181 -5.15 10.38 -9.35
N ILE A 182 -4.82 9.42 -8.50
CA ILE A 182 -3.50 9.35 -7.85
C ILE A 182 -2.50 8.70 -8.81
N ARG A 183 -1.35 9.36 -9.02
CA ARG A 183 -0.22 8.76 -9.74
C ARG A 183 0.36 7.62 -8.92
N SER A 184 0.66 6.49 -9.56
CA SER A 184 1.30 5.34 -8.88
C SER A 184 2.67 5.71 -8.28
N VAL A 185 3.43 6.57 -8.95
CA VAL A 185 4.63 7.23 -8.42
C VAL A 185 4.52 8.72 -8.68
N SER A 186 4.98 9.53 -7.73
CA SER A 186 4.97 10.99 -7.82
C SER A 186 5.73 11.48 -9.05
N LYS A 187 5.18 12.52 -9.71
CA LYS A 187 5.78 13.12 -10.91
C LYS A 187 7.14 13.79 -10.64
N LYS A 188 7.48 14.02 -9.36
CA LYS A 188 8.79 14.53 -8.94
C LYS A 188 9.89 13.47 -8.95
N GLU A 189 9.53 12.19 -9.00
CA GLU A 189 10.48 11.11 -8.89
C GLU A 189 11.18 10.84 -10.21
N LYS A 190 12.49 10.51 -10.15
CA LYS A 190 13.33 10.33 -11.35
C LYS A 190 12.80 9.26 -12.31
N MET A 191 12.19 8.21 -11.78
CA MET A 191 11.67 7.09 -12.57
C MET A 191 10.25 7.32 -13.09
N PHE A 192 9.65 8.49 -12.83
CA PHE A 192 8.30 8.81 -13.28
C PHE A 192 8.16 8.64 -14.80
N VAL A 193 7.25 7.77 -15.23
CA VAL A 193 6.98 7.55 -16.65
C VAL A 193 5.57 7.00 -16.86
N ASN A 194 4.92 7.45 -17.94
CA ASN A 194 3.72 6.82 -18.48
C ASN A 194 4.13 5.96 -19.67
N MET A 195 4.22 4.65 -19.49
CA MET A 195 4.71 3.71 -20.51
C MET A 195 3.83 2.47 -20.60
N ALA A 196 3.66 1.94 -21.81
CA ALA A 196 3.14 0.59 -22.00
C ALA A 196 4.23 -0.43 -21.70
N SER A 197 4.00 -1.25 -20.69
CA SER A 197 4.80 -2.44 -20.41
C SER A 197 3.88 -3.59 -20.00
N SER A 198 4.34 -4.83 -20.17
CA SER A 198 3.56 -6.03 -19.88
C SER A 198 4.01 -6.70 -18.58
N ASN A 199 5.13 -7.40 -18.59
CA ASN A 199 5.71 -8.05 -17.42
C ASN A 199 7.12 -7.47 -17.14
N PRO A 200 7.24 -6.50 -16.23
CA PRO A 200 6.21 -5.97 -15.34
C PRO A 200 5.27 -4.94 -15.99
N SER A 201 4.07 -4.75 -15.44
CA SER A 201 3.20 -3.63 -15.82
C SER A 201 3.73 -2.32 -15.26
N CYS A 202 3.39 -1.19 -15.89
CA CYS A 202 3.98 0.09 -15.53
C CYS A 202 3.26 0.72 -14.34
N TRP A 203 3.93 0.69 -13.20
CA TRP A 203 3.49 1.30 -11.95
C TRP A 203 4.33 2.53 -11.55
N LEU A 204 4.99 3.16 -12.52
CA LEU A 204 5.91 4.28 -12.31
C LEU A 204 5.30 5.64 -12.63
N GLY A 205 3.98 5.79 -12.53
CA GLY A 205 3.32 7.03 -12.94
C GLY A 205 1.87 6.89 -13.40
N PRO A 206 1.47 5.81 -14.11
CA PRO A 206 0.09 5.64 -14.54
C PRO A 206 -0.91 5.58 -13.39
N ILE A 207 -2.19 5.83 -13.72
CA ILE A 207 -3.33 5.71 -12.83
C ILE A 207 -3.82 4.28 -12.82
N TRP A 208 -4.03 3.76 -11.62
CA TRP A 208 -4.59 2.44 -11.37
C TRP A 208 -5.82 2.57 -10.47
N ILE A 209 -6.93 1.92 -10.85
CA ILE A 209 -8.23 2.17 -10.19
C ILE A 209 -8.26 1.63 -8.77
N ASN A 210 -7.54 0.55 -8.47
CA ASN A 210 -7.34 0.10 -7.09
C ASN A 210 -6.59 1.14 -6.25
N ALA A 211 -5.52 1.76 -6.77
CA ALA A 211 -4.82 2.84 -6.07
C ALA A 211 -5.74 4.05 -5.83
N ASN A 212 -6.55 4.46 -6.81
CA ASN A 212 -7.59 5.48 -6.62
C ASN A 212 -8.57 5.08 -5.51
N TYR A 213 -9.00 3.82 -5.46
CA TYR A 213 -9.92 3.34 -4.43
C TYR A 213 -9.32 3.37 -3.02
N PHE A 214 -8.08 2.90 -2.85
CA PHE A 214 -7.40 2.98 -1.57
C PHE A 214 -7.21 4.42 -1.10
N ALA A 215 -6.76 5.31 -1.98
CA ALA A 215 -6.60 6.73 -1.68
C ALA A 215 -7.95 7.40 -1.35
N TYR A 216 -9.02 7.05 -2.06
CA TYR A 216 -10.37 7.56 -1.80
C TYR A 216 -10.85 7.21 -0.39
N VAL A 217 -10.75 5.93 0.01
CA VAL A 217 -11.13 5.52 1.37
C VAL A 217 -10.21 6.12 2.42
N ALA A 218 -8.91 6.24 2.13
CA ALA A 218 -7.96 6.92 3.01
C ALA A 218 -8.36 8.39 3.27
N LEU A 219 -8.76 9.14 2.24
CA LEU A 219 -9.24 10.52 2.41
C LEU A 219 -10.50 10.57 3.29
N LYS A 220 -11.46 9.68 3.04
CA LYS A 220 -12.70 9.59 3.83
C LYS A 220 -12.43 9.28 5.30
N ASN A 221 -11.55 8.32 5.60
CA ASN A 221 -11.21 7.93 6.97
C ASN A 221 -10.74 9.11 7.84
N TYR A 222 -10.14 10.14 7.22
CA TYR A 222 -9.63 11.32 7.93
C TYR A 222 -10.43 12.60 7.65
N GLY A 223 -11.64 12.49 7.08
CA GLY A 223 -12.58 13.60 6.93
C GLY A 223 -12.33 14.53 5.74
N TYR A 224 -11.49 14.13 4.77
CA TYR A 224 -11.23 14.87 3.53
C TYR A 224 -12.30 14.56 2.47
N GLU A 225 -13.56 14.82 2.80
CA GLU A 225 -14.73 14.44 1.98
C GLU A 225 -14.76 15.13 0.61
N LYS A 226 -14.29 16.38 0.55
CA LYS A 226 -14.24 17.15 -0.70
C LYS A 226 -13.23 16.53 -1.66
N GLU A 227 -12.04 16.23 -1.16
CA GLU A 227 -10.93 15.64 -1.91
C GLU A 227 -11.28 14.20 -2.34
N ALA A 228 -11.91 13.42 -1.44
CA ALA A 228 -12.43 12.10 -1.77
C ALA A 228 -13.47 12.16 -2.91
N LYS A 229 -14.43 13.10 -2.82
CA LYS A 229 -15.42 13.32 -3.89
C LYS A 229 -14.77 13.71 -5.21
N GLU A 230 -13.76 14.58 -5.18
CA GLU A 230 -13.00 14.94 -6.38
C GLU A 230 -12.33 13.72 -7.02
N LEU A 231 -11.66 12.88 -6.23
CA LEU A 231 -11.00 11.67 -6.71
C LEU A 231 -11.99 10.65 -7.31
N ALA A 232 -13.15 10.49 -6.68
CA ALA A 232 -14.22 9.63 -7.19
C ALA A 232 -14.72 10.14 -8.55
N LEU A 233 -14.97 11.45 -8.69
CA LEU A 233 -15.40 12.06 -9.96
C LEU A 233 -14.32 11.95 -11.05
N LYS A 234 -13.03 12.14 -10.72
CA LYS A 234 -11.91 11.90 -11.65
C LYS A 234 -11.93 10.46 -12.16
N THR A 235 -12.11 9.49 -11.25
CA THR A 235 -12.15 8.06 -11.56
C THR A 235 -13.34 7.70 -12.45
N ILE A 236 -14.54 8.19 -12.13
CA ILE A 236 -15.76 7.97 -12.92
C ILE A 236 -15.59 8.54 -14.33
N ASN A 237 -15.09 9.77 -14.46
CA ASN A 237 -14.90 10.42 -15.75
C ASN A 237 -13.83 9.73 -16.60
N LEU A 238 -12.73 9.27 -15.98
CA LEU A 238 -11.67 8.51 -16.66
C LEU A 238 -12.23 7.23 -17.30
N LEU A 239 -12.93 6.42 -16.50
CA LEU A 239 -13.50 5.15 -16.97
C LEU A 239 -14.64 5.36 -17.96
N GLY A 240 -15.49 6.36 -17.74
CA GLY A 240 -16.58 6.71 -18.65
C GLY A 240 -16.06 7.12 -20.02
N LYS A 241 -15.04 7.98 -20.09
CA LYS A 241 -14.41 8.38 -21.35
C LYS A 241 -13.75 7.22 -22.08
N ASP A 242 -13.09 6.30 -21.36
CA ASP A 242 -12.51 5.11 -21.99
C ASP A 242 -13.61 4.22 -22.57
N LEU A 243 -14.68 3.98 -21.82
CA LEU A 243 -15.83 3.21 -22.29
C LEU A 243 -16.50 3.84 -23.52
N GLU A 244 -16.70 5.16 -23.53
CA GLU A 244 -17.24 5.90 -24.69
C GLU A 244 -16.33 5.80 -25.92
N LYS A 245 -15.01 5.93 -25.72
CA LYS A 245 -14.03 5.94 -26.82
C LYS A 245 -13.81 4.57 -27.45
N GLN A 246 -13.76 3.50 -26.64
CA GLN A 246 -13.32 2.18 -27.10
C GLN A 246 -14.26 1.02 -26.75
N GLY A 247 -15.39 1.27 -26.08
CA GLY A 247 -16.38 0.24 -25.74
C GLY A 247 -15.94 -0.74 -24.65
N CYS A 248 -14.80 -0.50 -24.00
CA CYS A 248 -14.28 -1.33 -22.91
C CYS A 248 -13.34 -0.54 -22.00
N PHE A 249 -13.02 -1.09 -20.82
CA PHE A 249 -12.02 -0.51 -19.92
C PHE A 249 -10.60 -1.00 -20.25
N THR A 250 -9.64 -0.19 -19.86
CA THR A 250 -8.21 -0.49 -19.88
C THR A 250 -7.70 -0.77 -18.46
N GLU A 251 -6.62 -1.54 -18.35
CA GLU A 251 -6.07 -1.94 -17.05
C GLU A 251 -5.54 -0.75 -16.24
N TYR A 252 -4.76 0.11 -16.89
CA TYR A 252 -4.20 1.34 -16.33
C TYR A 252 -4.10 2.45 -17.37
N TYR A 253 -3.99 3.69 -16.91
CA TYR A 253 -4.20 4.90 -17.71
C TYR A 253 -3.06 5.88 -17.57
N ASN A 254 -2.76 6.62 -18.63
CA ASN A 254 -1.79 7.69 -18.59
C ASN A 254 -2.25 8.78 -17.61
N SER A 255 -1.41 9.12 -16.62
CA SER A 255 -1.75 10.08 -15.57
C SER A 255 -1.79 11.53 -16.02
N GLU A 256 -1.31 11.85 -17.21
CA GLU A 256 -1.29 13.20 -17.77
C GLU A 256 -2.33 13.40 -18.88
N THR A 257 -2.77 12.33 -19.55
CA THR A 257 -3.74 12.42 -20.68
C THR A 257 -5.05 11.67 -20.44
N GLY A 258 -5.08 10.73 -19.49
CA GLY A 258 -6.23 9.86 -19.22
C GLY A 258 -6.42 8.75 -20.26
N GLU A 259 -5.51 8.61 -21.23
CA GLU A 259 -5.62 7.55 -22.24
C GLU A 259 -5.26 6.18 -21.64
N GLY A 260 -6.08 5.16 -21.91
CA GLY A 260 -5.76 3.79 -21.56
C GLY A 260 -4.47 3.31 -22.23
N ILE A 261 -3.59 2.66 -21.48
CA ILE A 261 -2.25 2.28 -21.95
C ILE A 261 -2.21 0.86 -22.52
N THR A 262 -2.52 -0.18 -21.73
CA THR A 262 -2.42 -1.59 -22.16
C THR A 262 -3.54 -2.44 -21.57
N ASN A 263 -3.70 -3.67 -22.09
CA ASN A 263 -4.67 -4.65 -21.62
C ASN A 263 -6.12 -4.14 -21.69
N LYS A 264 -6.58 -3.87 -22.92
CA LYS A 264 -7.98 -3.52 -23.20
C LYS A 264 -8.94 -4.65 -22.84
N GLY A 265 -10.16 -4.31 -22.43
CA GLY A 265 -11.15 -5.28 -21.96
C GLY A 265 -10.94 -5.72 -20.52
N PHE A 266 -10.07 -5.05 -19.76
CA PHE A 266 -9.77 -5.42 -18.38
C PHE A 266 -10.95 -5.10 -17.46
N GLN A 267 -11.45 -6.13 -16.76
CA GLN A 267 -12.67 -6.07 -15.96
C GLN A 267 -12.42 -6.70 -14.60
N SER A 268 -11.66 -5.99 -13.76
CA SER A 268 -11.34 -6.41 -12.39
C SER A 268 -11.42 -5.20 -11.45
N TRP A 269 -10.29 -4.59 -11.08
CA TRP A 269 -10.28 -3.45 -10.16
C TRP A 269 -10.96 -2.19 -10.73
N ASN A 270 -11.24 -2.10 -12.03
CA ASN A 270 -12.05 -0.99 -12.58
C ASN A 270 -13.41 -0.91 -11.91
N PHE A 271 -13.99 -2.06 -11.52
CA PHE A 271 -15.30 -2.12 -10.88
C PHE A 271 -15.32 -1.59 -9.45
N LEU A 272 -14.15 -1.31 -8.83
CA LEU A 272 -14.11 -0.60 -7.55
C LEU A 272 -14.74 0.80 -7.63
N VAL A 273 -14.84 1.39 -8.84
CA VAL A 273 -15.56 2.64 -9.07
C VAL A 273 -17.04 2.55 -8.64
N HIS A 274 -17.66 1.38 -8.71
CA HIS A 274 -19.06 1.21 -8.27
C HIS A 274 -19.24 1.48 -6.78
N LEU A 275 -18.23 1.17 -5.96
CA LEU A 275 -18.26 1.46 -4.53
C LEU A 275 -18.20 2.98 -4.29
N MET A 276 -17.38 3.70 -5.05
CA MET A 276 -17.33 5.17 -5.00
C MET A 276 -18.65 5.80 -5.47
N ILE A 277 -19.22 5.33 -6.58
CA ILE A 277 -20.50 5.83 -7.11
C ILE A 277 -21.60 5.63 -6.07
N LYS A 278 -21.68 4.45 -5.48
CA LYS A 278 -22.68 4.15 -4.44
C LYS A 278 -22.51 5.06 -3.23
N ASP A 279 -21.29 5.30 -2.79
CA ASP A 279 -21.01 6.18 -1.66
C ASP A 279 -21.43 7.63 -1.94
N LEU A 280 -21.13 8.16 -3.13
CA LEU A 280 -21.52 9.53 -3.54
C LEU A 280 -23.05 9.76 -3.64
N GLN A 281 -23.84 8.69 -3.67
CA GLN A 281 -25.30 8.75 -3.75
C GLN A 281 -25.97 8.78 -2.37
N ASN A 282 -25.25 8.44 -1.29
CA ASN A 282 -25.75 8.47 0.08
C ASN A 282 -25.34 9.77 0.78
#